data_AF-A0A5C9AY62-F1
#
_entry.id   AF-A0A5C9AY62-F1
#
_cell.length_a   1.000
_cell.length_b   1.000
_cell.length_c   1.000
_cell.angle_alpha   90.00
_cell.angle_beta   90.00
_cell.angle_gamma   90.00
#
_symmetry.space_group_name_H-M   'P 1'
#
loop_
_entity.id
_entity.type
_entity.pdbx_description
1 polymer ?
#
loop_
_entity_poly.entity_id
_entity_poly.type
_entity_poly.pdbx_seq_one_letter_code
_entity_poly.pdbx_strand_id
1 'polypeptide(L)'
;MSGLSWSLSRVAFLSLLLVACAARAAAPPSMQKQVTQQGGFVLYLPAGWKAEEGRDRNLQMLRVADPALRYKVALQLGAAAGADLMSLARQQVAQIAQLYPDLALSNLWASGAGDRLKFDGAFADGKGGRREMRAWMSLRDGHFHYSTISAPQGQLEAIKPTLLTILANVRAMKAAQAAGAGERAALPPLKPHRLADGSASLQIPSGWRVRELGKGQFIASDPAGSPSFMVTSADVITPNLGVRVPGVPISPYLPPDQAWRFLSGAQGLASNMKFLEVNPRPQIAAQVAQVYTAGPVQVADFLYHCDTREGPTKGYTLGISFGSRLDSNWNFRHITVAAPRDRFEDYAPLFGAMLGSYALDEGWVRNYVKQGMERLRRMEEETARKVAGNARDVREMMQAAYDERQKSQDYLDYKRTQTIRGEQDWISSIEGGSVYHTDRWGTRNTTTGETWEGQPYDYVRFTGRNPKHNEDMTPIDSRELWEKHRR
;
A
#
# COMPACT_ATOMS: atom_id res chain seq x y z
N MET A 1 35.91 16.30 3.25
CA MET A 1 34.68 16.96 2.79
C MET A 1 33.80 15.91 2.14
N SER A 2 33.00 15.23 2.96
CA SER A 2 32.08 14.17 2.58
C SER A 2 30.92 14.23 3.58
N GLY A 3 29.69 14.36 3.10
CA GLY A 3 28.53 14.55 3.97
C GLY A 3 27.25 14.20 3.24
N LEU A 4 26.81 12.96 3.45
CA LEU A 4 25.45 12.50 3.23
C LEU A 4 24.46 13.41 3.98
N SER A 5 23.36 13.77 3.33
CA SER A 5 22.20 14.38 3.98
C SER A 5 20.93 13.72 3.45
N TRP A 6 20.22 13.10 4.37
CA TRP A 6 18.95 12.43 4.21
C TRP A 6 17.79 13.43 4.22
N SER A 7 16.70 13.09 3.53
CA SER A 7 15.31 13.48 3.79
C SER A 7 14.62 13.77 2.45
N LEU A 8 13.65 12.94 2.08
CA LEU A 8 12.46 13.31 1.30
C LEU A 8 11.46 12.14 1.41
N SER A 9 10.99 11.89 2.63
CA SER A 9 9.72 11.20 2.83
C SER A 9 8.62 12.24 2.68
N ARG A 10 7.56 11.88 1.94
CA ARG A 10 6.38 12.67 1.54
C ARG A 10 6.52 13.27 0.15
N VAL A 11 5.61 12.88 -0.75
CA VAL A 11 4.89 13.82 -1.63
C VAL A 11 3.85 13.12 -2.53
N ALA A 12 3.89 11.82 -2.82
CA ALA A 12 3.04 11.30 -3.91
C ALA A 12 1.78 10.52 -3.49
N PHE A 13 1.17 10.83 -2.34
CA PHE A 13 0.24 9.90 -1.70
C PHE A 13 -1.13 9.70 -2.37
N LEU A 14 -1.56 10.40 -3.44
CA LEU A 14 -2.96 10.25 -3.91
C LEU A 14 -3.37 10.82 -5.30
N SER A 15 -2.45 10.93 -6.28
CA SER A 15 -2.77 11.50 -7.61
C SER A 15 -2.82 10.50 -8.78
N LEU A 16 -3.10 9.22 -8.57
CA LEU A 16 -3.04 8.22 -9.65
C LEU A 16 -4.37 7.48 -9.83
N LEU A 17 -5.33 8.18 -10.42
CA LEU A 17 -6.45 7.58 -11.13
C LEU A 17 -6.82 8.25 -12.48
N LEU A 18 -6.09 9.26 -13.01
CA LEU A 18 -6.34 9.86 -14.35
C LEU A 18 -5.06 10.35 -15.11
N VAL A 19 -4.82 9.73 -16.29
CA VAL A 19 -4.39 10.21 -17.65
C VAL A 19 -2.94 10.68 -18.02
N ALA A 20 -2.39 9.95 -19.03
CA ALA A 20 -1.54 10.19 -20.24
C ALA A 20 -0.73 11.53 -20.45
N CYS A 21 0.33 11.69 -21.28
CA CYS A 21 0.89 11.00 -22.47
C CYS A 21 2.27 11.64 -22.85
N ALA A 22 3.21 10.94 -23.53
CA ALA A 22 4.07 11.48 -24.62
C ALA A 22 5.05 10.43 -25.23
N ALA A 23 5.38 10.61 -26.52
CA ALA A 23 5.87 9.64 -27.52
C ALA A 23 7.37 9.29 -27.54
N ARG A 24 7.76 8.10 -28.07
CA ARG A 24 8.38 7.90 -29.42
C ARG A 24 8.73 6.41 -29.74
N ALA A 25 8.56 6.06 -31.03
CA ALA A 25 9.03 4.89 -31.82
C ALA A 25 8.41 3.49 -31.57
N ALA A 26 8.09 2.80 -32.67
CA ALA A 26 7.06 1.77 -32.80
C ALA A 26 7.43 0.39 -32.22
N ALA A 27 6.85 0.10 -31.05
CA ALA A 27 6.61 -1.24 -30.54
C ALA A 27 5.22 -1.74 -31.03
N PRO A 28 4.95 -3.07 -31.03
CA PRO A 28 3.60 -3.59 -31.25
C PRO A 28 2.58 -2.82 -30.38
N PRO A 29 1.37 -2.54 -30.90
CA PRO A 29 0.45 -1.59 -30.26
C PRO A 29 0.26 -1.99 -28.80
N SER A 30 0.60 -1.07 -27.89
CA SER A 30 0.42 -1.31 -26.46
C SER A 30 -1.07 -1.52 -26.21
N MET A 31 -1.40 -2.77 -25.88
CA MET A 31 -2.78 -3.15 -25.58
C MET A 31 -3.10 -2.67 -24.16
N GLN A 32 -4.20 -1.95 -24.02
CA GLN A 32 -4.70 -1.42 -22.75
C GLN A 32 -5.91 -2.21 -22.31
N LYS A 33 -5.93 -2.58 -21.03
CA LYS A 33 -7.11 -3.20 -20.42
C LYS A 33 -8.22 -2.16 -20.34
N GLN A 34 -9.40 -2.51 -20.84
CA GLN A 34 -10.61 -1.73 -20.69
C GLN A 34 -11.70 -2.60 -20.06
N VAL A 35 -12.44 -2.00 -19.13
CA VAL A 35 -13.73 -2.51 -18.66
C VAL A 35 -14.79 -1.61 -19.30
N THR A 36 -15.82 -2.19 -19.90
CA THR A 36 -16.91 -1.41 -20.51
C THR A 36 -17.70 -0.65 -19.45
N GLN A 37 -18.36 0.44 -19.84
CA GLN A 37 -19.05 1.33 -18.91
C GLN A 37 -20.11 0.63 -18.05
N GLN A 38 -20.82 -0.37 -18.59
CA GLN A 38 -21.83 -1.11 -17.86
C GLN A 38 -21.25 -2.38 -17.19
N GLY A 39 -19.94 -2.60 -17.29
CA GLY A 39 -19.24 -3.69 -16.65
C GLY A 39 -19.54 -5.09 -17.22
N GLY A 40 -20.21 -5.20 -18.37
CA GLY A 40 -20.50 -6.51 -18.96
C GLY A 40 -19.28 -7.17 -19.61
N PHE A 41 -18.27 -6.40 -20.01
CA PHE A 41 -17.09 -6.90 -20.71
C PHE A 41 -15.77 -6.35 -20.15
N VAL A 42 -14.78 -7.23 -20.10
CA VAL A 42 -13.36 -6.88 -19.89
C VAL A 42 -12.57 -7.34 -21.11
N LEU A 43 -11.74 -6.47 -21.66
CA LEU A 43 -10.96 -6.74 -22.86
C LEU A 43 -9.64 -5.96 -22.89
N TYR A 44 -8.76 -6.36 -23.80
CA TYR A 44 -7.54 -5.62 -24.13
C TYR A 44 -7.63 -5.11 -25.56
N LEU A 45 -7.41 -3.81 -25.76
CA LEU A 45 -7.49 -3.14 -27.06
C LEU A 45 -6.34 -2.17 -27.28
N PRO A 46 -5.98 -1.82 -28.54
CA PRO A 46 -4.91 -0.87 -28.80
C PRO A 46 -5.17 0.50 -28.15
N ALA A 47 -4.11 1.15 -27.67
CA ALA A 47 -4.20 2.48 -27.09
C ALA A 47 -5.01 3.46 -27.97
N GLY A 48 -5.96 4.16 -27.36
CA GLY A 48 -6.83 5.14 -28.03
C GLY A 48 -8.07 4.56 -28.70
N TRP A 49 -8.19 3.24 -28.88
CA TRP A 49 -9.43 2.63 -29.35
C TRP A 49 -10.50 2.68 -28.26
N LYS A 50 -11.77 2.63 -28.67
CA LYS A 50 -12.91 2.69 -27.74
C LYS A 50 -13.74 1.42 -27.83
N ALA A 51 -14.12 0.91 -26.66
CA ALA A 51 -15.16 -0.11 -26.53
C ALA A 51 -16.48 0.49 -26.04
N GLU A 52 -17.57 0.13 -26.68
CA GLU A 52 -18.95 0.49 -26.36
C GLU A 52 -19.74 -0.79 -26.06
N GLU A 53 -20.55 -0.71 -25.02
CA GLU A 53 -21.44 -1.78 -24.61
C GLU A 53 -22.89 -1.39 -24.93
N GLY A 54 -23.67 -2.37 -25.36
CA GLY A 54 -25.09 -2.20 -25.64
C GLY A 54 -25.87 -3.49 -25.43
N ARG A 55 -27.16 -3.43 -25.68
CA ARG A 55 -28.06 -4.58 -25.57
C ARG A 55 -29.08 -4.53 -26.70
N ASP A 56 -29.29 -5.66 -27.35
CA ASP A 56 -30.37 -5.87 -28.31
C ASP A 56 -31.21 -7.06 -27.83
N ARG A 57 -32.40 -6.79 -27.31
CA ARG A 57 -33.27 -7.79 -26.67
C ARG A 57 -32.52 -8.59 -25.60
N ASN A 58 -32.35 -9.90 -25.80
CA ASN A 58 -31.67 -10.82 -24.90
C ASN A 58 -30.17 -10.97 -25.19
N LEU A 59 -29.64 -10.22 -26.17
CA LEU A 59 -28.24 -10.25 -26.58
C LEU A 59 -27.51 -9.04 -26.01
N GLN A 60 -26.42 -9.31 -25.30
CA GLN A 60 -25.44 -8.32 -24.93
C GLN A 60 -24.54 -8.04 -26.12
N MET A 61 -24.20 -6.77 -26.32
CA MET A 61 -23.39 -6.34 -27.45
C MET A 61 -22.15 -5.60 -26.98
N LEU A 62 -21.03 -5.90 -27.62
CA LEU A 62 -19.78 -5.17 -27.51
C LEU A 62 -19.38 -4.68 -28.90
N ARG A 63 -19.02 -3.42 -29.01
CA ARG A 63 -18.44 -2.83 -30.22
C ARG A 63 -17.12 -2.18 -29.86
N VAL A 64 -16.08 -2.46 -30.64
CA VAL A 64 -14.76 -1.83 -30.47
C VAL A 64 -14.37 -1.18 -31.77
N ALA A 65 -13.89 0.06 -31.73
CA ALA A 65 -13.47 0.78 -32.91
C ALA A 65 -12.21 1.63 -32.68
N ASP A 66 -11.45 1.84 -33.75
CA ASP A 66 -10.36 2.83 -33.74
C ASP A 66 -10.94 4.27 -33.72
N PRO A 67 -10.14 5.28 -33.34
CA PRO A 67 -10.60 6.67 -33.29
C PRO A 67 -11.23 7.19 -34.58
N ALA A 68 -10.77 6.69 -35.74
CA ALA A 68 -11.27 7.08 -37.05
C ALA A 68 -12.45 6.22 -37.54
N LEU A 69 -12.93 5.25 -36.75
CA LEU A 69 -14.02 4.33 -37.07
C LEU A 69 -13.79 3.50 -38.35
N ARG A 70 -12.54 3.34 -38.76
CA ARG A 70 -12.10 2.54 -39.91
C ARG A 70 -12.14 1.06 -39.59
N TYR A 71 -11.67 0.65 -38.42
CA TYR A 71 -11.60 -0.74 -38.01
C TYR A 71 -12.61 -1.00 -36.90
N LYS A 72 -13.37 -2.08 -37.02
CA LYS A 72 -14.40 -2.42 -36.03
C LYS A 72 -14.38 -3.89 -35.68
N VAL A 73 -14.58 -4.16 -34.40
CA VAL A 73 -14.91 -5.47 -33.86
C VAL A 73 -16.31 -5.37 -33.28
N ALA A 74 -17.16 -6.36 -33.54
CA ALA A 74 -18.42 -6.51 -32.83
C ALA A 74 -18.55 -7.91 -32.25
N LEU A 75 -19.17 -8.01 -31.09
CA LEU A 75 -19.51 -9.26 -30.43
C LEU A 75 -20.92 -9.14 -29.90
N GLN A 76 -21.71 -10.20 -30.04
CA GLN A 76 -22.99 -10.35 -29.38
C GLN A 76 -23.06 -11.72 -28.71
N LEU A 77 -23.57 -11.74 -27.47
CA LEU A 77 -23.71 -12.93 -26.64
C LEU A 77 -25.08 -12.95 -25.99
N GLY A 78 -25.73 -14.11 -25.92
CA GLY A 78 -26.95 -14.23 -25.12
C GLY A 78 -27.68 -15.55 -25.32
N ALA A 79 -28.84 -15.68 -24.69
CA ALA A 79 -29.71 -16.84 -24.88
C ALA A 79 -30.52 -16.68 -26.17
N ALA A 80 -30.58 -17.74 -26.97
CA ALA A 80 -31.53 -17.88 -28.06
C ALA A 80 -32.71 -18.73 -27.58
N ALA A 81 -33.88 -18.12 -27.48
CA ALA A 81 -35.10 -18.76 -26.99
C ALA A 81 -35.66 -19.78 -28.00
N GLY A 82 -35.01 -20.95 -28.12
CA GLY A 82 -35.46 -22.06 -28.97
C GLY A 82 -35.31 -21.83 -30.49
N ALA A 83 -34.72 -20.72 -30.92
CA ALA A 83 -34.44 -20.45 -32.33
C ALA A 83 -33.25 -21.27 -32.84
N ASP A 84 -33.33 -21.79 -34.07
CA ASP A 84 -32.20 -22.44 -34.74
C ASP A 84 -31.19 -21.40 -35.28
N LEU A 85 -29.93 -21.83 -35.46
CA LEU A 85 -28.84 -20.96 -35.89
C LEU A 85 -29.09 -20.29 -37.25
N MET A 86 -29.76 -20.96 -38.18
CA MET A 86 -30.02 -20.42 -39.52
C MET A 86 -31.07 -19.31 -39.48
N SER A 87 -32.10 -19.46 -38.65
CA SER A 87 -33.08 -18.39 -38.40
C SER A 87 -32.43 -17.16 -37.78
N LEU A 88 -31.54 -17.35 -36.79
CA LEU A 88 -30.77 -16.26 -36.17
C LEU A 88 -29.82 -15.60 -37.17
N ALA A 89 -29.15 -16.38 -38.02
CA ALA A 89 -28.27 -15.87 -39.07
C ALA A 89 -29.03 -15.02 -40.10
N ARG A 90 -30.19 -15.48 -40.56
CA ARG A 90 -31.04 -14.69 -41.48
C ARG A 90 -31.49 -13.38 -40.85
N GLN A 91 -31.93 -13.41 -39.59
CA GLN A 91 -32.30 -12.20 -38.87
C GLN A 91 -31.13 -11.23 -38.75
N GLN A 92 -29.94 -11.74 -38.42
CA GLN A 92 -28.74 -10.90 -38.29
C GLN A 92 -28.33 -10.28 -39.62
N VAL A 93 -28.34 -11.06 -40.71
CA VAL A 93 -28.07 -10.56 -42.07
C VAL A 93 -29.10 -9.52 -42.48
N ALA A 94 -30.39 -9.73 -42.21
CA ALA A 94 -31.45 -8.78 -42.52
C ALA A 94 -31.25 -7.44 -41.78
N GLN A 95 -30.84 -7.46 -40.51
CA GLN A 95 -30.51 -6.24 -39.77
C GLN A 95 -29.31 -5.49 -40.39
N ILE A 96 -28.29 -6.22 -40.85
CA ILE A 96 -27.14 -5.59 -41.52
C ILE A 96 -27.55 -5.00 -42.87
N ALA A 97 -28.37 -5.72 -43.64
CA ALA A 97 -28.88 -5.26 -44.94
C ALA A 97 -29.79 -4.04 -44.81
N GLN A 98 -30.52 -3.88 -43.69
CA GLN A 98 -31.27 -2.65 -43.40
C GLN A 98 -30.37 -1.43 -43.22
N LEU A 99 -29.19 -1.62 -42.61
CA LEU A 99 -28.21 -0.55 -42.44
C LEU A 99 -27.37 -0.32 -43.71
N TYR A 100 -27.17 -1.37 -44.49
CA TYR A 100 -26.34 -1.40 -45.68
C TYR A 100 -27.05 -2.16 -46.81
N PRO A 101 -27.90 -1.47 -47.60
CA PRO A 101 -28.70 -2.12 -48.64
C PRO A 101 -27.89 -2.80 -49.75
N ASP A 102 -26.63 -2.41 -49.94
CA ASP A 102 -25.71 -2.99 -50.93
C ASP A 102 -24.87 -4.16 -50.38
N LEU A 103 -25.25 -4.72 -49.24
CA LEU A 103 -24.56 -5.85 -48.61
C LEU A 103 -24.48 -7.05 -49.55
N ALA A 104 -23.27 -7.40 -49.95
CA ALA A 104 -22.95 -8.61 -50.69
C ALA A 104 -22.31 -9.64 -49.76
N LEU A 105 -22.89 -10.85 -49.67
CA LEU A 105 -22.35 -11.95 -48.88
C LEU A 105 -21.51 -12.91 -49.74
N SER A 106 -20.44 -13.44 -49.18
CA SER A 106 -19.56 -14.43 -49.83
C SER A 106 -18.95 -15.38 -48.80
N ASN A 107 -18.28 -16.45 -49.27
CA ASN A 107 -17.60 -17.42 -48.41
C ASN A 107 -18.46 -17.99 -47.27
N LEU A 108 -19.73 -18.27 -47.56
CA LEU A 108 -20.65 -18.86 -46.61
C LEU A 108 -20.22 -20.30 -46.31
N TRP A 109 -20.10 -20.60 -45.03
CA TRP A 109 -19.77 -21.93 -44.53
C TRP A 109 -20.63 -22.23 -43.30
N ALA A 110 -21.16 -23.43 -43.22
CA ALA A 110 -21.84 -23.95 -42.04
C ALA A 110 -21.18 -25.28 -41.62
N SER A 111 -21.09 -25.52 -40.33
CA SER A 111 -20.63 -26.81 -39.79
C SER A 111 -21.63 -27.92 -40.11
N GLY A 112 -21.17 -29.17 -40.26
CA GLY A 112 -22.05 -30.32 -40.49
C GLY A 112 -23.08 -30.55 -39.36
N ALA A 113 -22.79 -30.13 -38.13
CA ALA A 113 -23.72 -30.18 -37.00
C ALA A 113 -24.74 -29.01 -36.97
N GLY A 114 -24.62 -28.04 -37.88
CA GLY A 114 -25.49 -26.85 -37.91
C GLY A 114 -25.33 -25.88 -36.73
N ASP A 115 -24.33 -26.06 -35.86
CA ASP A 115 -24.10 -25.28 -34.64
C ASP A 115 -23.13 -24.10 -34.84
N ARG A 116 -22.49 -23.99 -36.01
CA ARG A 116 -21.57 -22.91 -36.40
C ARG A 116 -21.78 -22.46 -37.83
N LEU A 117 -21.61 -21.16 -38.05
CA LEU A 117 -21.70 -20.52 -39.35
C LEU A 117 -20.62 -19.42 -39.49
N LYS A 118 -20.08 -19.27 -40.69
CA LYS A 118 -19.13 -18.22 -41.06
C LYS A 118 -19.54 -17.64 -42.40
N PHE A 119 -19.39 -16.34 -42.56
CA PHE A 119 -19.51 -15.68 -43.86
C PHE A 119 -18.66 -14.42 -43.91
N ASP A 120 -18.36 -14.00 -45.13
CA ASP A 120 -17.74 -12.73 -45.43
C ASP A 120 -18.79 -11.79 -46.04
N GLY A 121 -18.63 -10.49 -45.84
CA GLY A 121 -19.55 -9.47 -46.38
C GLY A 121 -18.82 -8.25 -46.90
N ALA A 122 -19.36 -7.62 -47.94
CA ALA A 122 -18.87 -6.36 -48.47
C ALA A 122 -20.02 -5.36 -48.66
N PHE A 123 -19.82 -4.11 -48.28
CA PHE A 123 -20.86 -3.07 -48.30
C PHE A 123 -20.27 -1.65 -48.34
N ALA A 124 -21.07 -0.65 -48.71
CA ALA A 124 -20.68 0.75 -48.71
C ALA A 124 -20.66 1.34 -47.29
N ASP A 125 -19.68 2.21 -46.98
CA ASP A 125 -19.55 2.85 -45.66
C ASP A 125 -20.43 4.10 -45.47
N GLY A 126 -21.25 4.45 -46.47
CA GLY A 126 -22.08 5.65 -46.48
C GLY A 126 -21.33 6.97 -46.74
N LYS A 127 -20.00 6.93 -46.93
CA LYS A 127 -19.12 8.07 -47.21
C LYS A 127 -18.36 7.93 -48.54
N GLY A 128 -18.81 7.02 -49.40
CA GLY A 128 -18.20 6.74 -50.71
C GLY A 128 -17.09 5.68 -50.68
N GLY A 129 -16.76 5.12 -49.52
CA GLY A 129 -15.84 3.99 -49.37
C GLY A 129 -16.55 2.64 -49.33
N ARG A 130 -15.80 1.56 -49.59
CA ARG A 130 -16.26 0.18 -49.40
C ARG A 130 -15.62 -0.44 -48.17
N ARG A 131 -16.35 -1.33 -47.52
CA ARG A 131 -15.91 -2.11 -46.35
C ARG A 131 -16.02 -3.59 -46.63
N GLU A 132 -15.15 -4.33 -45.98
CA GLU A 132 -15.17 -5.79 -45.93
C GLU A 132 -15.32 -6.21 -44.46
N MET A 133 -16.08 -7.28 -44.24
CA MET A 133 -16.25 -7.89 -42.94
C MET A 133 -16.15 -9.40 -43.02
N ARG A 134 -15.79 -10.00 -41.89
CA ARG A 134 -15.92 -11.43 -41.65
C ARG A 134 -16.70 -11.65 -40.36
N ALA A 135 -17.68 -12.53 -40.43
CA ALA A 135 -18.58 -12.84 -39.32
C ALA A 135 -18.54 -14.33 -39.00
N TRP A 136 -18.67 -14.63 -37.71
CA TRP A 136 -18.80 -15.98 -37.18
C TRP A 136 -19.99 -16.04 -36.22
N MET A 137 -20.78 -17.09 -36.34
CA MET A 137 -21.95 -17.34 -35.54
C MET A 137 -21.87 -18.75 -34.96
N SER A 138 -22.32 -18.94 -33.73
CA SER A 138 -22.52 -20.27 -33.17
C SER A 138 -23.69 -20.28 -32.21
N LEU A 139 -24.37 -21.42 -32.15
CA LEU A 139 -25.44 -21.71 -31.21
C LEU A 139 -25.12 -23.04 -30.53
N ARG A 140 -24.83 -23.01 -29.23
CA ARG A 140 -24.55 -24.22 -28.44
C ARG A 140 -25.27 -24.13 -27.11
N ASP A 141 -25.99 -25.18 -26.73
CA ASP A 141 -26.72 -25.26 -25.45
C ASP A 141 -27.66 -24.06 -25.21
N GLY A 142 -28.32 -23.58 -26.28
CA GLY A 142 -29.19 -22.40 -26.21
C GLY A 142 -28.46 -21.05 -26.13
N HIS A 143 -27.12 -21.04 -26.13
CA HIS A 143 -26.31 -19.83 -26.13
C HIS A 143 -25.87 -19.44 -27.54
N PHE A 144 -26.31 -18.24 -27.93
CA PHE A 144 -25.94 -17.61 -29.18
C PHE A 144 -24.69 -16.75 -29.01
N HIS A 145 -23.77 -16.90 -29.95
CA HIS A 145 -22.56 -16.11 -30.06
C HIS A 145 -22.41 -15.62 -31.49
N TYR A 146 -22.30 -14.31 -31.66
CA TYR A 146 -22.05 -13.67 -32.94
C TYR A 146 -20.83 -12.75 -32.81
N SER A 147 -19.87 -12.87 -33.71
CA SER A 147 -18.68 -12.02 -33.72
C SER A 147 -18.36 -11.55 -35.12
N THR A 148 -17.89 -10.32 -35.25
CA THR A 148 -17.46 -9.75 -36.52
C THR A 148 -16.21 -8.93 -36.39
N ILE A 149 -15.46 -8.90 -37.48
CA ILE A 149 -14.39 -7.94 -37.73
C ILE A 149 -14.69 -7.23 -39.04
N SER A 150 -14.44 -5.92 -39.12
CA SER A 150 -14.58 -5.17 -40.37
C SER A 150 -13.50 -4.10 -40.53
N ALA A 151 -13.14 -3.84 -41.78
CA ALA A 151 -12.14 -2.86 -42.18
C ALA A 151 -12.53 -2.23 -43.53
N PRO A 152 -11.86 -1.14 -43.96
CA PRO A 152 -11.96 -0.67 -45.34
C PRO A 152 -11.51 -1.77 -46.32
N GLN A 153 -12.05 -1.73 -47.53
CA GLN A 153 -11.75 -2.69 -48.59
C GLN A 153 -10.23 -2.87 -48.78
N GLY A 154 -9.77 -4.11 -48.84
CA GLY A 154 -8.35 -4.44 -49.06
C GLY A 154 -7.46 -4.31 -47.82
N GLN A 155 -7.98 -3.84 -46.68
CA GLN A 155 -7.19 -3.67 -45.44
C GLN A 155 -7.48 -4.76 -44.40
N LEU A 156 -8.54 -5.55 -44.59
CA LEU A 156 -9.00 -6.51 -43.59
C LEU A 156 -7.94 -7.54 -43.24
N GLU A 157 -7.32 -8.20 -44.22
CA GLU A 157 -6.34 -9.26 -43.95
C GLU A 157 -5.08 -8.74 -43.26
N ALA A 158 -4.65 -7.50 -43.51
CA ALA A 158 -3.51 -6.89 -42.84
C ALA A 158 -3.78 -6.60 -41.35
N ILE A 159 -4.97 -6.10 -41.01
CA ILE A 159 -5.32 -5.74 -39.62
C ILE A 159 -5.95 -6.89 -38.82
N LYS A 160 -6.36 -7.96 -39.51
CA LYS A 160 -7.06 -9.13 -38.95
C LYS A 160 -6.40 -9.73 -37.71
N PRO A 161 -5.06 -9.92 -37.62
CA PRO A 161 -4.44 -10.43 -36.40
C PRO A 161 -4.76 -9.58 -35.16
N THR A 162 -4.74 -8.25 -35.30
CA THR A 162 -5.09 -7.32 -34.22
C THR A 162 -6.57 -7.43 -33.84
N LEU A 163 -7.47 -7.46 -34.83
CA LEU A 163 -8.92 -7.56 -34.57
C LEU A 163 -9.31 -8.89 -33.93
N LEU A 164 -8.71 -9.99 -34.37
CA LEU A 164 -8.89 -11.31 -33.77
C LEU A 164 -8.29 -11.39 -32.36
N THR A 165 -7.16 -10.72 -32.13
CA THR A 165 -6.59 -10.61 -30.79
C THR A 165 -7.58 -9.93 -29.85
N ILE A 166 -8.17 -8.79 -30.25
CA ILE A 166 -9.22 -8.12 -29.47
C ILE A 166 -10.35 -9.10 -29.12
N LEU A 167 -10.90 -9.83 -30.11
CA LEU A 167 -11.97 -10.81 -29.90
C LEU A 167 -11.57 -11.94 -28.93
N ALA A 168 -10.40 -12.55 -29.11
CA ALA A 168 -9.93 -13.66 -28.28
C ALA A 168 -9.72 -13.27 -26.80
N ASN A 169 -9.43 -11.99 -26.56
CA ASN A 169 -9.19 -11.45 -25.24
C ASN A 169 -10.47 -10.98 -24.52
N VAL A 170 -11.62 -10.97 -25.19
CA VAL A 170 -12.87 -10.54 -24.55
C VAL A 170 -13.24 -11.55 -23.46
N ARG A 171 -13.60 -11.02 -22.29
CA ARG A 171 -14.17 -11.75 -21.18
C ARG A 171 -15.51 -11.12 -20.85
N ALA A 172 -16.58 -11.85 -21.15
CA ALA A 172 -17.91 -11.49 -20.68
C ALA A 172 -18.01 -11.86 -19.20
N MET A 173 -18.49 -10.93 -18.37
CA MET A 173 -18.66 -11.16 -16.94
C MET A 173 -19.87 -12.09 -16.74
N LYS A 174 -19.79 -13.11 -15.85
CA LYS A 174 -20.86 -14.12 -15.66
C LYS A 174 -22.23 -13.51 -15.32
N ALA A 175 -22.24 -12.39 -14.61
CA ALA A 175 -23.44 -11.60 -14.31
C ALA A 175 -24.15 -11.06 -15.57
N ALA A 176 -23.43 -10.96 -16.68
CA ALA A 176 -23.89 -10.45 -17.96
C ALA A 176 -24.55 -11.58 -18.80
N GLN A 177 -23.98 -12.79 -18.78
CA GLN A 177 -24.46 -13.97 -19.51
C GLN A 177 -25.71 -14.64 -18.92
N ALA A 178 -25.94 -14.53 -17.61
CA ALA A 178 -27.11 -15.11 -16.93
C ALA A 178 -28.44 -14.37 -17.22
N ALA A 179 -28.41 -13.22 -17.91
CA ALA A 179 -29.56 -12.35 -18.12
C ALA A 179 -30.54 -12.81 -19.23
N GLY A 180 -30.44 -14.08 -19.68
CA GLY A 180 -31.20 -14.64 -20.79
C GLY A 180 -32.39 -15.53 -20.43
N ALA A 181 -32.57 -15.93 -19.18
CA ALA A 181 -33.70 -16.76 -18.75
C ALA A 181 -34.03 -16.49 -17.27
N GLY A 182 -35.06 -15.66 -17.06
CA GLY A 182 -35.55 -15.29 -15.74
C GLY A 182 -35.78 -13.78 -15.66
N GLU A 183 -36.99 -13.38 -15.29
CA GLU A 183 -37.28 -12.00 -14.87
C GLU A 183 -36.25 -11.60 -13.82
N ARG A 184 -35.29 -10.79 -14.24
CA ARG A 184 -34.32 -10.20 -13.34
C ARG A 184 -35.10 -9.24 -12.46
N ALA A 185 -35.11 -9.47 -11.14
CA ALA A 185 -35.50 -8.43 -10.21
C ALA A 185 -34.71 -7.17 -10.61
N ALA A 186 -35.42 -6.10 -10.97
CA ALA A 186 -34.79 -4.86 -11.39
C ALA A 186 -33.78 -4.46 -10.31
N LEU A 187 -32.53 -4.20 -10.71
CA LEU A 187 -31.49 -3.76 -9.79
C LEU A 187 -32.06 -2.56 -9.00
N PRO A 188 -32.03 -2.58 -7.66
CA PRO A 188 -32.63 -1.50 -6.88
C PRO A 188 -31.97 -0.18 -7.29
N PRO A 189 -32.75 0.90 -7.46
CA PRO A 189 -32.21 2.17 -7.92
C PRO A 189 -31.13 2.66 -6.98
N LEU A 190 -29.96 2.92 -7.57
CA LEU A 190 -28.79 3.44 -6.88
C LEU A 190 -28.95 4.94 -6.65
N LYS A 191 -28.66 5.40 -5.44
CA LYS A 191 -28.65 6.82 -5.07
C LYS A 191 -27.21 7.27 -4.80
N PRO A 192 -26.82 8.45 -5.29
CA PRO A 192 -25.57 9.08 -4.87
C PRO A 192 -25.55 9.27 -3.35
N HIS A 193 -24.45 8.89 -2.73
CA HIS A 193 -24.13 9.11 -1.32
C HIS A 193 -22.75 9.77 -1.25
N ARG A 194 -22.64 10.84 -0.48
CA ARG A 194 -21.36 11.47 -0.16
C ARG A 194 -21.11 11.26 1.32
N LEU A 195 -19.90 10.81 1.67
CA LEU A 195 -19.52 10.67 3.07
C LEU A 195 -19.58 12.04 3.76
N ALA A 196 -19.98 12.06 5.04
CA ALA A 196 -20.19 13.27 5.82
C ALA A 196 -18.92 14.11 5.96
N ASP A 197 -17.74 13.48 5.96
CA ASP A 197 -16.44 14.15 6.00
C ASP A 197 -15.98 14.67 4.64
N GLY A 198 -16.76 14.44 3.57
CA GLY A 198 -16.47 14.85 2.20
C GLY A 198 -15.36 14.05 1.52
N SER A 199 -14.82 13.00 2.15
CA SER A 199 -13.64 12.27 1.68
C SER A 199 -13.88 11.38 0.46
N ALA A 200 -15.12 10.90 0.28
CA ALA A 200 -15.51 10.06 -0.84
C ALA A 200 -16.97 10.25 -1.23
N SER A 201 -17.28 9.86 -2.46
CA SER A 201 -18.63 9.66 -2.98
C SER A 201 -18.79 8.25 -3.54
N LEU A 202 -20.01 7.75 -3.51
CA LEU A 202 -20.38 6.44 -4.05
C LEU A 202 -21.85 6.41 -4.40
N GLN A 203 -22.29 5.37 -5.10
CA GLN A 203 -23.70 5.07 -5.30
C GLN A 203 -24.08 3.81 -4.53
N ILE A 204 -25.20 3.86 -3.82
CA ILE A 204 -25.71 2.76 -2.98
C ILE A 204 -27.20 2.52 -3.22
N PRO A 205 -27.72 1.29 -3.02
CA PRO A 205 -29.14 1.04 -3.11
C PRO A 205 -29.94 1.83 -2.09
N SER A 206 -31.15 2.23 -2.49
CA SER A 206 -32.11 2.85 -1.59
C SER A 206 -32.43 1.92 -0.41
N GLY A 207 -32.33 2.44 0.81
CA GLY A 207 -32.64 1.70 2.04
C GLY A 207 -31.46 0.97 2.68
N TRP A 208 -30.28 0.98 2.06
CA TRP A 208 -29.08 0.47 2.70
C TRP A 208 -28.59 1.41 3.80
N ARG A 209 -28.05 0.81 4.87
CA ARG A 209 -27.42 1.54 5.97
C ARG A 209 -25.95 1.73 5.65
N VAL A 210 -25.46 2.96 5.80
CA VAL A 210 -24.04 3.29 5.67
C VAL A 210 -23.50 3.68 7.04
N ARG A 211 -22.51 2.93 7.51
CA ARG A 211 -21.70 3.27 8.68
C ARG A 211 -20.40 3.87 8.20
N GLU A 212 -20.22 5.16 8.43
CA GLU A 212 -19.01 5.89 8.04
C GLU A 212 -17.92 5.74 9.11
N LEU A 213 -16.70 5.50 8.66
CA LEU A 213 -15.51 5.35 9.50
C LEU A 213 -14.48 6.48 9.25
N GLY A 214 -14.82 7.40 8.32
CA GLY A 214 -14.00 8.55 7.92
C GLY A 214 -12.87 8.21 6.95
N LYS A 215 -12.28 9.22 6.32
CA LYS A 215 -11.11 9.11 5.41
C LYS A 215 -11.33 8.15 4.23
N GLY A 216 -12.53 8.20 3.66
CA GLY A 216 -12.98 7.35 2.57
C GLY A 216 -13.38 5.95 3.01
N GLN A 217 -13.46 5.69 4.33
CA GLN A 217 -13.81 4.38 4.86
C GLN A 217 -15.28 4.33 5.30
N PHE A 218 -15.95 3.24 4.96
CA PHE A 218 -17.34 3.00 5.29
C PHE A 218 -17.69 1.52 5.19
N ILE A 219 -18.83 1.16 5.78
CA ILE A 219 -19.50 -0.14 5.63
C ILE A 219 -20.94 0.15 5.25
N ALA A 220 -21.33 -0.26 4.05
CA ALA A 220 -22.69 -0.20 3.54
C ALA A 220 -23.29 -1.60 3.54
N SER A 221 -24.52 -1.76 4.02
CA SER A 221 -25.20 -3.05 4.06
C SER A 221 -26.71 -2.86 3.94
N ASP A 222 -27.38 -3.89 3.45
CA ASP A 222 -28.84 -3.91 3.47
C ASP A 222 -29.39 -3.94 4.93
N PRO A 223 -30.70 -3.75 5.14
CA PRO A 223 -31.29 -3.83 6.47
C PRO A 223 -31.04 -5.16 7.19
N ALA A 224 -30.94 -6.29 6.47
CA ALA A 224 -30.64 -7.60 7.03
C ALA A 224 -29.16 -7.81 7.40
N GLY A 225 -28.26 -6.92 6.96
CA GLY A 225 -26.82 -7.00 7.19
C GLY A 225 -26.04 -7.77 6.11
N SER A 226 -26.72 -8.34 5.12
CA SER A 226 -26.13 -9.01 3.97
C SER A 226 -27.12 -9.00 2.79
N PRO A 227 -26.75 -8.46 1.61
CA PRO A 227 -25.39 -8.15 1.12
C PRO A 227 -24.77 -6.85 1.66
N SER A 228 -23.45 -6.71 1.49
CA SER A 228 -22.64 -5.56 1.96
C SER A 228 -21.57 -5.09 0.97
N PHE A 229 -21.16 -3.82 1.13
CA PHE A 229 -20.06 -3.15 0.43
C PHE A 229 -19.23 -2.34 1.42
N MET A 230 -17.92 -2.58 1.46
CA MET A 230 -17.02 -2.07 2.50
C MET A 230 -15.75 -1.49 1.88
N VAL A 231 -15.33 -0.34 2.39
CA VAL A 231 -13.98 0.20 2.18
C VAL A 231 -13.39 0.46 3.54
N THR A 232 -12.41 -0.34 3.95
CA THR A 232 -11.86 -0.30 5.31
C THR A 232 -10.37 -0.62 5.34
N SER A 233 -9.73 -0.37 6.48
CA SER A 233 -8.35 -0.77 6.72
C SER A 233 -8.13 -1.30 8.13
N ALA A 234 -7.10 -2.11 8.32
CA ALA A 234 -6.63 -2.55 9.62
C ALA A 234 -5.11 -2.39 9.74
N ASP A 235 -4.68 -1.85 10.88
CA ASP A 235 -3.26 -1.76 11.25
C ASP A 235 -2.84 -2.98 12.05
N VAL A 236 -1.63 -3.45 11.79
CA VAL A 236 -1.04 -4.65 12.41
C VAL A 236 0.38 -4.34 12.86
N ILE A 237 0.72 -4.76 14.07
CA ILE A 237 2.08 -4.61 14.61
C ILE A 237 2.89 -5.87 14.27
N THR A 238 4.15 -5.69 13.88
CA THR A 238 5.04 -6.82 13.67
C THR A 238 5.56 -7.36 15.00
N PRO A 239 5.80 -8.68 15.11
CA PRO A 239 6.31 -9.27 16.35
C PRO A 239 7.72 -8.78 16.72
N ASN A 240 8.48 -8.23 15.77
CA ASN A 240 9.88 -7.82 15.93
C ASN A 240 10.10 -6.69 16.95
N LEU A 241 9.06 -5.89 17.22
CA LEU A 241 9.12 -4.85 18.24
C LEU A 241 9.01 -5.39 19.68
N GLY A 242 8.55 -6.64 19.87
CA GLY A 242 8.27 -7.19 21.20
C GLY A 242 7.13 -6.47 21.96
N VAL A 243 6.45 -5.51 21.32
CA VAL A 243 5.35 -4.74 21.92
C VAL A 243 4.02 -5.45 21.68
N ARG A 244 3.22 -5.60 22.74
CA ARG A 244 1.84 -6.07 22.66
C ARG A 244 0.88 -4.94 23.03
N VAL A 245 0.02 -4.54 22.09
CA VAL A 245 -1.03 -3.55 22.33
C VAL A 245 -2.38 -4.28 22.36
N PRO A 246 -3.16 -4.18 23.46
CA PRO A 246 -4.49 -4.78 23.53
C PRO A 246 -5.37 -4.35 22.35
N GLY A 247 -6.03 -5.32 21.70
CA GLY A 247 -6.94 -5.06 20.57
C GLY A 247 -6.27 -4.81 19.22
N VAL A 248 -4.93 -4.75 19.15
CA VAL A 248 -4.20 -4.62 17.87
C VAL A 248 -3.66 -5.99 17.45
N PRO A 249 -3.99 -6.48 16.24
CA PRO A 249 -3.44 -7.74 15.74
C PRO A 249 -1.91 -7.68 15.65
N ILE A 250 -1.26 -8.81 15.96
CA ILE A 250 0.19 -8.97 15.86
C ILE A 250 0.50 -10.09 14.88
N SER A 251 1.24 -9.77 13.82
CA SER A 251 1.64 -10.72 12.78
C SER A 251 2.82 -10.16 11.98
N PRO A 252 3.72 -11.00 11.43
CA PRO A 252 4.61 -10.56 10.36
C PRO A 252 3.80 -10.00 9.18
N TYR A 253 4.47 -9.26 8.29
CA TYR A 253 3.85 -8.76 7.07
C TYR A 253 3.24 -9.90 6.24
N LEU A 254 1.99 -9.72 5.82
CA LEU A 254 1.25 -10.72 5.04
C LEU A 254 0.80 -10.17 3.68
N PRO A 255 0.84 -11.00 2.61
CA PRO A 255 0.20 -10.65 1.34
C PRO A 255 -1.33 -10.52 1.51
N PRO A 256 -2.02 -9.83 0.58
CA PRO A 256 -3.43 -9.44 0.75
C PRO A 256 -4.42 -10.55 1.12
N ASP A 257 -4.33 -11.73 0.50
CA ASP A 257 -5.22 -12.86 0.78
C ASP A 257 -4.98 -13.45 2.18
N GLN A 258 -3.70 -13.57 2.57
CA GLN A 258 -3.33 -14.04 3.90
C GLN A 258 -3.69 -13.02 4.98
N ALA A 259 -3.47 -11.73 4.72
CA ALA A 259 -3.88 -10.63 5.59
C ALA A 259 -5.39 -10.65 5.82
N TRP A 260 -6.18 -10.83 4.76
CA TRP A 260 -7.64 -10.91 4.86
C TRP A 260 -8.10 -12.08 5.72
N ARG A 261 -7.56 -13.29 5.49
CA ARG A 261 -7.85 -14.47 6.31
C ARG A 261 -7.47 -14.26 7.77
N PHE A 262 -6.27 -13.73 8.02
CA PHE A 262 -5.77 -13.48 9.37
C PHE A 262 -6.65 -12.47 10.12
N LEU A 263 -6.89 -11.30 9.53
CA LEU A 263 -7.62 -10.20 10.18
C LEU A 263 -9.08 -10.55 10.45
N SER A 264 -9.75 -11.15 9.46
CA SER A 264 -11.15 -11.57 9.62
C SER A 264 -11.31 -12.68 10.66
N GLY A 265 -10.35 -13.61 10.75
CA GLY A 265 -10.32 -14.65 11.77
C GLY A 265 -9.98 -14.11 13.16
N ALA A 266 -8.95 -13.27 13.28
CA ALA A 266 -8.50 -12.69 14.56
C ALA A 266 -9.57 -11.82 15.22
N GLN A 267 -10.45 -11.20 14.43
CA GLN A 267 -11.57 -10.39 14.92
C GLN A 267 -12.88 -11.18 15.09
N GLY A 268 -12.87 -12.48 14.80
CA GLY A 268 -14.08 -13.32 14.87
C GLY A 268 -15.18 -12.89 13.89
N LEU A 269 -14.80 -12.24 12.78
CA LEU A 269 -15.74 -11.76 11.75
C LEU A 269 -16.05 -12.83 10.72
N ALA A 270 -15.09 -13.70 10.42
CA ALA A 270 -15.26 -14.79 9.49
C ALA A 270 -14.50 -16.04 9.93
N SER A 271 -15.02 -17.20 9.56
CA SER A 271 -14.38 -18.50 9.74
C SER A 271 -14.42 -19.31 8.44
N ASN A 272 -13.71 -20.45 8.40
CA ASN A 272 -13.70 -21.37 7.25
C ASN A 272 -13.39 -20.74 5.89
N MET A 273 -12.50 -19.74 5.88
CA MET A 273 -12.20 -18.97 4.68
C MET A 273 -11.44 -19.78 3.63
N LYS A 274 -12.05 -19.95 2.45
CA LYS A 274 -11.49 -20.65 1.29
C LYS A 274 -11.47 -19.72 0.09
N PHE A 275 -10.27 -19.45 -0.43
CA PHE A 275 -10.11 -18.69 -1.67
C PHE A 275 -10.42 -19.58 -2.87
N LEU A 276 -11.27 -19.07 -3.76
CA LEU A 276 -11.59 -19.68 -5.05
C LEU A 276 -10.62 -19.21 -6.13
N GLU A 277 -10.21 -17.94 -6.03
CA GLU A 277 -9.31 -17.30 -6.97
C GLU A 277 -8.51 -16.23 -6.22
N VAL A 278 -7.21 -16.14 -6.51
CA VAL A 278 -6.33 -15.09 -6.01
C VAL A 278 -5.52 -14.57 -7.19
N ASN A 279 -5.69 -13.29 -7.50
CA ASN A 279 -5.09 -12.61 -8.64
C ASN A 279 -4.15 -11.52 -8.15
N PRO A 280 -2.84 -11.79 -8.05
CA PRO A 280 -1.85 -10.75 -7.79
C PRO A 280 -1.91 -9.65 -8.87
N ARG A 281 -1.76 -8.39 -8.45
CA ARG A 281 -1.75 -7.20 -9.30
C ARG A 281 -0.40 -6.48 -9.23
N PRO A 282 0.70 -7.09 -9.72
CA PRO A 282 2.04 -6.53 -9.59
C PRO A 282 2.20 -5.18 -10.30
N GLN A 283 1.45 -4.93 -11.38
CA GLN A 283 1.49 -3.64 -12.09
C GLN A 283 0.91 -2.51 -11.23
N ILE A 284 -0.19 -2.78 -10.52
CA ILE A 284 -0.79 -1.82 -9.58
C ILE A 284 0.14 -1.65 -8.37
N ALA A 285 0.68 -2.75 -7.83
CA ALA A 285 1.65 -2.70 -6.74
C ALA A 285 2.88 -1.85 -7.10
N ALA A 286 3.39 -1.97 -8.32
CA ALA A 286 4.50 -1.16 -8.82
C ALA A 286 4.14 0.34 -8.91
N GLN A 287 2.95 0.67 -9.42
CA GLN A 287 2.45 2.05 -9.46
C GLN A 287 2.30 2.63 -8.05
N VAL A 288 1.77 1.85 -7.11
CA VAL A 288 1.64 2.27 -5.71
C VAL A 288 3.03 2.40 -5.06
N ALA A 289 3.97 1.51 -5.36
CA ALA A 289 5.34 1.57 -4.84
C ALA A 289 6.14 2.77 -5.36
N GLN A 290 5.79 3.35 -6.53
CA GLN A 290 6.39 4.61 -7.01
C GLN A 290 6.13 5.77 -6.04
N VAL A 291 5.02 5.71 -5.31
CA VAL A 291 4.59 6.79 -4.43
C VAL A 291 4.66 6.44 -2.94
N TYR A 292 4.57 5.15 -2.63
CA TYR A 292 4.74 4.58 -1.31
C TYR A 292 6.17 4.05 -1.17
N THR A 293 7.07 4.88 -0.66
CA THR A 293 8.47 4.53 -0.42
C THR A 293 8.73 4.03 1.00
N ALA A 294 7.67 3.94 1.81
CA ALA A 294 7.75 3.63 3.22
C ALA A 294 7.91 2.12 3.51
N GLY A 295 7.92 1.24 2.51
CA GLY A 295 8.16 -0.20 2.65
C GLY A 295 7.52 -1.01 1.53
N PRO A 296 7.41 -2.35 1.66
CA PRO A 296 6.87 -3.20 0.61
C PRO A 296 5.37 -2.96 0.39
N VAL A 297 4.92 -3.14 -0.86
CA VAL A 297 3.51 -3.07 -1.24
C VAL A 297 3.15 -4.30 -2.05
N GLN A 298 2.03 -4.93 -1.69
CA GLN A 298 1.43 -6.01 -2.46
C GLN A 298 -0.05 -5.72 -2.68
N VAL A 299 -0.53 -6.01 -3.89
CA VAL A 299 -1.93 -5.81 -4.28
C VAL A 299 -2.43 -7.11 -4.89
N ALA A 300 -3.62 -7.53 -4.51
CA ALA A 300 -4.31 -8.65 -5.15
C ALA A 300 -5.82 -8.44 -5.05
N ASP A 301 -6.55 -8.93 -6.05
CA ASP A 301 -7.97 -9.24 -5.86
C ASP A 301 -8.18 -10.73 -5.71
N PHE A 302 -9.21 -11.09 -4.96
CA PHE A 302 -9.51 -12.47 -4.67
C PHE A 302 -10.99 -12.69 -4.44
N LEU A 303 -11.44 -13.86 -4.85
CA LEU A 303 -12.79 -14.37 -4.64
C LEU A 303 -12.72 -15.48 -3.61
N TYR A 304 -13.63 -15.48 -2.64
CA TYR A 304 -13.57 -16.42 -1.52
C TYR A 304 -14.95 -16.79 -1.01
N HIS A 305 -14.98 -17.88 -0.26
CA HIS A 305 -16.08 -18.25 0.61
C HIS A 305 -15.63 -18.21 2.07
N CYS A 306 -16.53 -17.86 2.97
CA CYS A 306 -16.35 -17.96 4.41
C CYS A 306 -17.71 -18.10 5.11
N ASP A 307 -17.68 -18.41 6.40
CA ASP A 307 -18.85 -18.35 7.26
C ASP A 307 -18.77 -17.10 8.12
N THR A 308 -19.80 -16.25 8.06
CA THR A 308 -19.96 -15.06 8.90
C THR A 308 -21.12 -15.24 9.88
N ARG A 309 -21.41 -14.24 10.71
CA ARG A 309 -22.58 -14.28 11.62
C ARG A 309 -23.91 -14.39 10.88
N GLU A 310 -23.95 -13.87 9.66
CA GLU A 310 -25.10 -13.87 8.76
C GLU A 310 -25.22 -15.20 7.97
N GLY A 311 -24.24 -16.10 8.10
CA GLY A 311 -24.22 -17.42 7.46
C GLY A 311 -23.15 -17.57 6.38
N PRO A 312 -23.26 -18.62 5.54
CA PRO A 312 -22.32 -18.88 4.45
C PRO A 312 -22.31 -17.73 3.44
N THR A 313 -21.13 -17.13 3.27
CA THR A 313 -20.93 -15.89 2.51
C THR A 313 -19.92 -16.13 1.39
N LYS A 314 -20.17 -15.49 0.25
CA LYS A 314 -19.20 -15.32 -0.82
C LYS A 314 -18.80 -13.85 -0.90
N GLY A 315 -17.51 -13.60 -1.12
CA GLY A 315 -16.99 -12.25 -1.18
C GLY A 315 -15.96 -12.07 -2.28
N TYR A 316 -15.87 -10.84 -2.78
CA TYR A 316 -14.81 -10.36 -3.63
C TYR A 316 -14.13 -9.19 -2.95
N THR A 317 -12.79 -9.23 -2.90
CA THR A 317 -11.99 -8.19 -2.28
C THR A 317 -10.88 -7.77 -3.22
N LEU A 318 -10.68 -6.47 -3.39
CA LEU A 318 -9.42 -5.89 -3.83
C LEU A 318 -8.67 -5.41 -2.58
N GLY A 319 -7.57 -6.07 -2.25
CA GLY A 319 -6.77 -5.82 -1.05
C GLY A 319 -5.38 -5.28 -1.37
N ILE A 320 -4.88 -4.43 -0.48
CA ILE A 320 -3.54 -3.84 -0.55
C ILE A 320 -2.88 -3.97 0.82
N SER A 321 -1.73 -4.64 0.86
CA SER A 321 -0.87 -4.74 2.05
C SER A 321 0.29 -3.76 1.93
N PHE A 322 0.41 -2.85 2.90
CA PHE A 322 1.47 -1.85 3.02
C PHE A 322 2.38 -2.18 4.20
N GLY A 323 3.64 -2.50 3.96
CA GLY A 323 4.62 -2.74 5.01
C GLY A 323 5.41 -1.47 5.34
N SER A 324 5.90 -1.37 6.57
CA SER A 324 6.84 -0.32 6.96
C SER A 324 8.30 -0.73 6.70
N ARG A 325 9.17 0.25 6.46
CA ARG A 325 10.59 0.07 6.12
C ARG A 325 11.39 -0.37 7.34
N LEU A 326 10.95 0.04 8.52
CA LEU A 326 11.50 -0.39 9.80
C LEU A 326 10.95 -1.76 10.23
N ASP A 327 10.07 -2.36 9.41
CA ASP A 327 9.37 -3.61 9.72
C ASP A 327 8.74 -3.58 11.13
N SER A 328 8.18 -2.43 11.51
CA SER A 328 7.57 -2.13 12.80
C SER A 328 6.08 -2.45 12.83
N ASN A 329 5.44 -2.27 11.69
CA ASN A 329 4.01 -2.43 11.48
C ASN A 329 3.70 -2.56 9.99
N TRP A 330 2.47 -2.94 9.70
CA TRP A 330 1.91 -2.94 8.36
C TRP A 330 0.42 -2.67 8.40
N ASN A 331 -0.14 -2.27 7.27
CA ASN A 331 -1.54 -1.95 7.11
C ASN A 331 -2.14 -2.78 5.98
N PHE A 332 -3.35 -3.28 6.19
CA PHE A 332 -4.16 -3.88 5.14
C PHE A 332 -5.34 -2.98 4.83
N ARG A 333 -5.43 -2.47 3.60
CA ARG A 333 -6.57 -1.70 3.10
C ARG A 333 -7.30 -2.48 2.04
N HIS A 334 -8.62 -2.43 2.05
CA HIS A 334 -9.41 -3.20 1.10
C HIS A 334 -10.71 -2.52 0.70
N ILE A 335 -11.16 -2.90 -0.49
CA ILE A 335 -12.49 -2.65 -1.02
C ILE A 335 -13.14 -4.03 -1.18
N THR A 336 -14.31 -4.25 -0.59
CA THR A 336 -14.91 -5.59 -0.49
C THR A 336 -16.40 -5.55 -0.68
N VAL A 337 -16.91 -6.50 -1.45
CA VAL A 337 -18.35 -6.78 -1.58
C VAL A 337 -18.61 -8.21 -1.15
N ALA A 338 -19.70 -8.42 -0.42
CA ALA A 338 -20.06 -9.73 0.09
C ALA A 338 -21.57 -9.94 0.09
N ALA A 339 -21.99 -11.18 -0.14
CA ALA A 339 -23.40 -11.59 -0.17
C ALA A 339 -23.54 -13.04 0.30
N PRO A 340 -24.77 -13.51 0.61
CA PRO A 340 -25.02 -14.92 0.83
C PRO A 340 -24.49 -15.74 -0.34
N ARG A 341 -23.82 -16.85 -0.02
CA ARG A 341 -23.01 -17.61 -1.00
C ARG A 341 -23.79 -18.01 -2.25
N ASP A 342 -25.03 -18.43 -2.06
CA ASP A 342 -25.96 -18.89 -3.07
C ASP A 342 -26.51 -17.76 -3.97
N ARG A 343 -26.54 -16.52 -3.47
CA ARG A 343 -27.10 -15.35 -4.18
C ARG A 343 -26.05 -14.35 -4.68
N PHE A 344 -24.76 -14.60 -4.44
CA PHE A 344 -23.70 -13.65 -4.78
C PHE A 344 -23.68 -13.26 -6.26
N GLU A 345 -23.95 -14.21 -7.16
CA GLU A 345 -23.96 -13.94 -8.60
C GLU A 345 -25.14 -13.05 -9.02
N ASP A 346 -26.26 -13.10 -8.29
CA ASP A 346 -27.42 -12.22 -8.52
C ASP A 346 -27.07 -10.76 -8.21
N TYR A 347 -26.21 -10.54 -7.20
CA TYR A 347 -25.73 -9.23 -6.78
C TYR A 347 -24.50 -8.74 -7.56
N ALA A 348 -23.87 -9.57 -8.39
CA ALA A 348 -22.66 -9.19 -9.11
C ALA A 348 -22.80 -7.92 -9.98
N PRO A 349 -23.90 -7.66 -10.72
CA PRO A 349 -24.08 -6.40 -11.44
C PRO A 349 -24.19 -5.20 -10.50
N LEU A 350 -24.92 -5.38 -9.38
CA LEU A 350 -25.06 -4.33 -8.37
C LEU A 350 -23.69 -3.98 -7.79
N PHE A 351 -22.91 -5.00 -7.42
CA PHE A 351 -21.56 -4.81 -6.91
C PHE A 351 -20.63 -4.14 -7.93
N GLY A 352 -20.71 -4.51 -9.20
CA GLY A 352 -19.96 -3.85 -10.27
C GLY A 352 -20.28 -2.36 -10.35
N ALA A 353 -21.56 -1.99 -10.32
CA ALA A 353 -22.00 -0.59 -10.35
C ALA A 353 -21.54 0.19 -9.10
N MET A 354 -21.68 -0.38 -7.90
CA MET A 354 -21.23 0.26 -6.66
C MET A 354 -19.71 0.46 -6.65
N LEU A 355 -18.93 -0.58 -6.99
CA LEU A 355 -17.47 -0.51 -7.09
C LEU A 355 -17.02 0.55 -8.11
N GLY A 356 -17.67 0.61 -9.27
CA GLY A 356 -17.36 1.59 -10.31
C GLY A 356 -17.74 3.03 -9.95
N SER A 357 -18.67 3.22 -9.01
CA SER A 357 -19.12 4.53 -8.57
C SER A 357 -18.30 5.14 -7.43
N TYR A 358 -17.51 4.33 -6.72
CA TYR A 358 -16.73 4.81 -5.58
C TYR A 358 -15.57 5.70 -6.06
N ALA A 359 -15.56 6.95 -5.60
CA ALA A 359 -14.54 7.92 -5.93
C ALA A 359 -14.10 8.68 -4.66
N LEU A 360 -12.79 8.88 -4.52
CA LEU A 360 -12.25 9.77 -3.49
C LEU A 360 -12.31 11.22 -3.97
N ASP A 361 -12.58 12.15 -3.05
CA ASP A 361 -12.58 13.58 -3.35
C ASP A 361 -11.15 14.12 -3.40
N GLU A 362 -10.70 14.54 -4.58
CA GLU A 362 -9.32 15.02 -4.78
C GLU A 362 -8.98 16.24 -3.91
N GLY A 363 -9.94 17.14 -3.68
CA GLY A 363 -9.73 18.36 -2.89
C GLY A 363 -9.53 18.04 -1.41
N TRP A 364 -10.39 17.17 -0.86
CA TRP A 364 -10.27 16.65 0.49
C TRP A 364 -8.93 15.96 0.70
N VAL A 365 -8.56 15.11 -0.27
CA VAL A 365 -7.31 14.36 -0.29
C VAL A 365 -6.09 15.27 -0.26
N ARG A 366 -6.05 16.30 -1.10
CA ARG A 366 -4.97 17.30 -1.10
C ARG A 366 -4.86 18.01 0.26
N ASN A 367 -5.99 18.37 0.86
CA ASN A 367 -6.04 19.03 2.16
C ASN A 367 -5.57 18.11 3.30
N TYR A 368 -6.00 16.83 3.30
CA TYR A 368 -5.57 15.84 4.27
C TYR A 368 -4.05 15.62 4.22
N VAL A 369 -3.48 15.53 3.01
CA VAL A 369 -2.02 15.46 2.82
C VAL A 369 -1.35 16.71 3.38
N LYS A 370 -1.83 17.90 3.02
CA LYS A 370 -1.27 19.18 3.51
C LYS A 370 -1.26 19.24 5.04
N GLN A 371 -2.36 18.89 5.70
CA GLN A 371 -2.46 18.87 7.16
C GLN A 371 -1.52 17.82 7.80
N GLY A 372 -1.37 16.66 7.16
CA GLY A 372 -0.39 15.64 7.57
C GLY A 372 1.05 16.16 7.50
N MET A 373 1.41 16.87 6.44
CA MET A 373 2.73 17.52 6.29
C MET A 373 3.01 18.52 7.41
N GLU A 374 2.02 19.37 7.72
CA GLU A 374 2.12 20.38 8.77
C GLU A 374 2.23 19.76 10.17
N ARG A 375 1.48 18.69 10.45
CA ARG A 375 1.59 17.95 11.72
C ARG A 375 2.97 17.33 11.88
N LEU A 376 3.48 16.73 10.82
CA LEU A 376 4.80 16.10 10.88
C LEU A 376 5.94 17.12 11.00
N ARG A 377 5.87 18.26 10.31
CA ARG A 377 6.84 19.36 10.51
C ARG A 377 6.85 19.83 11.97
N ARG A 378 5.68 19.96 12.59
CA ARG A 378 5.58 20.26 14.03
C ARG A 378 6.23 19.19 14.91
N MET A 379 6.00 17.90 14.62
CA MET A 379 6.65 16.82 15.37
C MET A 379 8.17 16.78 15.17
N GLU A 380 8.66 17.07 13.96
CA GLU A 380 10.09 17.21 13.67
C GLU A 380 10.69 18.38 14.44
N GLU A 381 10.03 19.54 14.47
CA GLU A 381 10.46 20.70 15.25
C GLU A 381 10.45 20.44 16.76
N GLU A 382 9.45 19.72 17.26
CA GLU A 382 9.36 19.33 18.67
C GLU A 382 10.44 18.30 19.03
N THR A 383 10.67 17.32 18.16
CA THR A 383 11.74 16.32 18.33
C THR A 383 13.11 16.98 18.26
N ALA A 384 13.33 17.88 17.30
CA ALA A 384 14.55 18.66 17.18
C ALA A 384 14.78 19.53 18.42
N ARG A 385 13.72 20.15 18.98
CA ARG A 385 13.79 20.87 20.27
C ARG A 385 14.17 19.95 21.42
N LYS A 386 13.55 18.77 21.54
CA LYS A 386 13.86 17.78 22.59
C LYS A 386 15.28 17.25 22.47
N VAL A 387 15.74 16.94 21.25
CA VAL A 387 17.11 16.48 20.98
C VAL A 387 18.12 17.60 21.22
N ALA A 388 17.82 18.84 20.82
CA ALA A 388 18.69 19.98 21.08
C ALA A 388 18.78 20.35 22.57
N GLY A 389 17.69 20.16 23.33
CA GLY A 389 17.69 20.24 24.80
C GLY A 389 18.59 19.15 25.40
N ASN A 390 18.33 17.88 25.08
CA ASN A 390 19.11 16.75 25.57
C ASN A 390 20.59 16.80 25.14
N ALA A 391 20.91 17.39 23.99
CA ALA A 391 22.29 17.54 23.53
C ALA A 391 23.12 18.55 24.35
N ARG A 392 22.49 19.40 25.17
CA ARG A 392 23.21 20.19 26.18
C ARG A 392 23.53 19.32 27.38
N ASP A 393 22.53 18.61 27.91
CA ASP A 393 22.70 17.72 29.06
C ASP A 393 23.75 16.62 28.80
N VAL A 394 23.77 16.04 27.59
CA VAL A 394 24.78 15.06 27.18
C VAL A 394 26.17 15.69 27.05
N ARG A 395 26.28 16.94 26.56
CA ARG A 395 27.57 17.65 26.48
C ARG A 395 28.09 18.02 27.86
N GLU A 396 27.22 18.47 28.76
CA GLU A 396 27.57 18.77 30.15
C GLU A 396 27.99 17.49 30.89
N MET A 397 27.26 16.39 30.72
CA MET A 397 27.63 15.10 31.30
C MET A 397 28.96 14.56 30.75
N MET A 398 29.20 14.70 29.44
CA MET A 398 30.47 14.28 28.82
C MET A 398 31.63 15.17 29.27
N GLN A 399 31.43 16.48 29.36
CA GLN A 399 32.45 17.40 29.88
C GLN A 399 32.76 17.09 31.34
N ALA A 400 31.75 16.92 32.20
CA ALA A 400 31.92 16.55 33.60
C ALA A 400 32.66 15.21 33.75
N ALA A 401 32.35 14.20 32.92
CA ALA A 401 33.06 12.93 32.91
C ALA A 401 34.52 13.07 32.42
N TYR A 402 34.79 13.96 31.47
CA TYR A 402 36.14 14.28 31.02
C TYR A 402 36.94 14.98 32.11
N ASP A 403 36.36 15.99 32.76
CA ASP A 403 36.97 16.72 33.87
C ASP A 403 37.28 15.77 35.04
N GLU A 404 36.36 14.85 35.37
CA GLU A 404 36.57 13.82 36.39
C GLU A 404 37.69 12.84 36.03
N ARG A 405 37.80 12.41 34.76
CA ARG A 405 38.93 11.58 34.32
C ARG A 405 40.25 12.34 34.40
N GLN A 406 40.27 13.62 34.04
CA GLN A 406 41.46 14.44 34.12
C GLN A 406 41.92 14.62 35.57
N LYS A 407 41.00 14.97 36.48
CA LYS A 407 41.31 15.05 37.92
C LYS A 407 41.82 13.71 38.49
N SER A 408 41.24 12.59 38.04
CA SER A 408 41.71 11.25 38.44
C SER A 408 43.11 10.95 37.88
N GLN A 409 43.42 11.37 36.66
CA GLN A 409 44.76 11.22 36.08
C GLN A 409 45.78 12.09 36.82
N ASP A 410 45.45 13.35 37.12
CA ASP A 410 46.30 14.26 37.90
C ASP A 410 46.68 13.66 39.26
N TYR A 411 45.69 13.07 39.97
CA TYR A 411 45.93 12.38 41.24
C TYR A 411 46.79 11.13 41.07
N LEU A 412 46.55 10.31 40.04
CA LEU A 412 47.36 9.12 39.78
C LEU A 412 48.80 9.48 39.43
N ASP A 413 49.03 10.54 38.65
CA ASP A 413 50.35 11.04 38.32
C ASP A 413 51.07 11.62 39.55
N TYR A 414 50.34 12.35 40.40
CA TYR A 414 50.84 12.81 41.70
C TYR A 414 51.28 11.63 42.57
N LYS A 415 50.41 10.63 42.76
CA LYS A 415 50.73 9.44 43.56
C LYS A 415 51.87 8.62 42.99
N ARG A 416 51.90 8.45 41.67
CA ARG A 416 52.99 7.75 40.98
C ARG A 416 54.31 8.50 41.17
N THR A 417 54.32 9.82 41.04
CA THR A 417 55.52 10.65 41.25
C THR A 417 56.03 10.54 42.69
N GLN A 418 55.14 10.65 43.68
CA GLN A 418 55.49 10.48 45.09
C GLN A 418 56.05 9.08 45.38
N THR A 419 55.41 8.03 44.86
CA THR A 419 55.86 6.65 45.02
C THR A 419 57.25 6.42 44.42
N ILE A 420 57.51 6.95 43.21
CA ILE A 420 58.82 6.83 42.56
C ILE A 420 59.91 7.58 43.33
N ARG A 421 59.57 8.74 43.93
CA ARG A 421 60.53 9.57 44.66
C ARG A 421 60.70 9.19 46.13
N GLY A 422 59.83 8.33 46.66
CA GLY A 422 59.79 8.00 48.08
C GLY A 422 59.38 9.20 48.95
N GLU A 423 58.47 10.04 48.43
CA GLU A 423 57.96 11.24 49.10
C GLU A 423 56.51 11.01 49.58
N GLN A 424 56.08 11.67 50.65
CA GLN A 424 54.70 11.59 51.15
C GLN A 424 54.24 12.92 51.74
N ASP A 425 53.02 13.35 51.39
CA ASP A 425 52.36 14.51 52.01
C ASP A 425 51.40 14.06 53.12
N TRP A 426 51.34 14.84 54.19
CA TRP A 426 50.55 14.56 55.39
C TRP A 426 49.72 15.77 55.80
N ILE A 427 48.59 15.55 56.46
CA ILE A 427 47.68 16.58 56.94
C ILE A 427 47.73 16.62 58.46
N SER A 428 48.10 17.78 59.00
CA SER A 428 48.03 18.11 60.43
C SER A 428 46.62 18.55 60.79
N SER A 429 45.99 17.82 61.72
CA SER A 429 44.60 18.09 62.13
C SER A 429 44.52 19.26 63.11
N ILE A 430 45.53 19.38 63.97
CA ILE A 430 45.64 20.42 65.00
C ILE A 430 45.99 21.78 64.38
N GLU A 431 46.74 21.81 63.27
CA GLU A 431 47.09 23.05 62.57
C GLU A 431 46.12 23.36 61.41
N GLY A 432 44.84 23.03 61.60
CA GLY A 432 43.78 23.42 60.69
C GLY A 432 43.87 22.81 59.29
N GLY A 433 44.52 21.66 59.13
CA GLY A 433 44.71 21.00 57.83
C GLY A 433 45.99 21.41 57.09
N SER A 434 46.97 21.97 57.79
CA SER A 434 48.29 22.29 57.23
C SER A 434 48.97 21.04 56.67
N VAL A 435 49.63 21.20 55.51
CA VAL A 435 50.27 20.09 54.80
C VAL A 435 51.76 20.01 55.13
N TYR A 436 52.23 18.80 55.42
CA TYR A 436 53.62 18.47 55.66
C TYR A 436 54.13 17.57 54.53
N HIS A 437 55.18 18.00 53.85
CA HIS A 437 55.85 17.22 52.82
C HIS A 437 57.05 16.51 53.43
N THR A 438 57.16 15.20 53.24
CA THR A 438 58.30 14.39 53.71
C THR A 438 59.03 13.78 52.52
N ASP A 439 60.35 13.93 52.51
CA ASP A 439 61.25 13.35 51.52
C ASP A 439 62.47 12.71 52.20
N ARG A 440 63.47 12.30 51.41
CA ARG A 440 64.70 11.66 51.91
C ARG A 440 65.60 12.58 52.77
N TRP A 441 65.33 13.88 52.83
CA TRP A 441 66.12 14.89 53.53
C TRP A 441 65.46 15.38 54.82
N GLY A 442 64.14 15.21 54.95
CA GLY A 442 63.41 15.54 56.16
C GLY A 442 61.93 15.82 55.90
N THR A 443 61.30 16.48 56.87
CA THR A 443 59.90 16.91 56.77
C THR A 443 59.85 18.44 56.72
N ARG A 444 58.95 18.98 55.89
CA ARG A 444 58.74 20.42 55.72
C ARG A 444 57.25 20.76 55.80
N ASN A 445 56.89 21.76 56.59
CA ASN A 445 55.55 22.33 56.57
C ASN A 445 55.42 23.21 55.31
N THR A 446 54.52 22.85 54.40
CA THR A 446 54.38 23.55 53.11
C THR A 446 53.71 24.92 53.24
N THR A 447 53.06 25.19 54.37
CA THR A 447 52.37 26.47 54.64
C THR A 447 53.31 27.49 55.28
N THR A 448 54.08 27.08 56.29
CA THR A 448 54.98 27.99 57.02
C THR A 448 56.40 28.01 56.46
N GLY A 449 56.79 26.98 55.69
CA GLY A 449 58.14 26.80 55.18
C GLY A 449 59.13 26.25 56.23
N GLU A 450 58.67 25.98 57.46
CA GLU A 450 59.49 25.37 58.51
C GLU A 450 59.98 23.98 58.08
N THR A 451 61.29 23.73 58.23
CA THR A 451 61.96 22.48 57.88
C THR A 451 62.56 21.82 59.11
N TRP A 452 62.47 20.49 59.16
CA TRP A 452 63.10 19.67 60.19
C TRP A 452 64.09 18.72 59.51
N GLU A 453 65.38 19.05 59.60
CA GLU A 453 66.51 18.29 59.03
C GLU A 453 67.00 17.22 60.03
N GLY A 454 67.31 16.00 59.56
CA GLY A 454 67.79 14.91 60.43
C GLY A 454 67.81 13.53 59.77
N GLN A 455 68.11 12.47 60.55
CA GLN A 455 67.96 11.07 60.10
C GLN A 455 66.64 10.92 59.35
N PRO A 456 66.63 10.26 58.17
CA PRO A 456 65.45 10.16 57.35
C PRO A 456 64.36 9.59 58.24
N TYR A 457 63.28 10.35 58.36
CA TYR A 457 62.06 9.83 58.90
C TYR A 457 61.51 8.93 57.78
N ASP A 458 62.07 7.72 57.76
CA ASP A 458 62.12 6.77 56.65
C ASP A 458 60.71 6.50 56.11
N TYR A 459 60.51 6.44 54.80
CA TYR A 459 59.21 6.08 54.19
C TYR A 459 58.72 4.67 54.59
N VAL A 460 59.57 3.87 55.23
CA VAL A 460 59.27 2.57 55.87
C VAL A 460 58.97 2.73 57.38
N ARG A 461 59.24 3.88 58.02
CA ARG A 461 59.13 4.10 59.48
C ARG A 461 58.49 5.44 59.94
N PHE A 462 58.14 6.38 59.06
CA PHE A 462 57.34 7.56 59.42
C PHE A 462 55.90 7.13 59.70
N THR A 463 55.48 7.13 60.96
CA THR A 463 54.14 6.68 61.36
C THR A 463 53.06 7.74 61.21
N GLY A 464 53.38 8.91 60.65
CA GLY A 464 52.48 10.05 60.58
C GLY A 464 52.72 11.13 61.64
N ARG A 465 53.67 10.97 62.58
CA ARG A 465 53.69 11.82 63.78
C ARG A 465 54.20 13.25 63.53
N ASN A 466 53.39 14.26 63.85
CA ASN A 466 53.71 15.68 63.69
C ASN A 466 54.92 16.07 64.58
N PRO A 467 55.99 16.65 64.00
CA PRO A 467 57.22 16.99 64.73
C PRO A 467 57.03 18.12 65.77
N LYS A 468 55.97 18.90 65.66
CA LYS A 468 55.69 20.08 66.50
C LYS A 468 54.63 19.83 67.58
N HIS A 469 53.61 19.00 67.27
CA HIS A 469 52.39 18.90 68.07
C HIS A 469 52.07 17.51 68.63
N ASN A 470 52.95 16.51 68.47
CA ASN A 470 52.77 15.16 69.03
C ASN A 470 51.43 14.50 68.67
N GLU A 471 50.94 14.71 67.44
CA GLU A 471 49.74 14.10 66.87
C GLU A 471 50.09 13.14 65.72
N ASP A 472 49.18 12.24 65.36
CA ASP A 472 49.29 11.44 64.14
C ASP A 472 48.61 12.18 62.97
N MET A 473 49.40 12.59 61.99
CA MET A 473 48.95 13.23 60.76
C MET A 473 48.36 12.22 59.80
N THR A 474 47.37 12.67 59.02
CA THR A 474 46.69 11.81 58.03
C THR A 474 47.44 11.85 56.70
N PRO A 475 47.85 10.72 56.11
CA PRO A 475 48.49 10.71 54.80
C PRO A 475 47.51 11.19 53.72
N ILE A 476 48.00 11.94 52.74
CA ILE A 476 47.24 12.25 51.52
C ILE A 476 47.29 11.02 50.62
N ASP A 477 46.41 10.05 50.88
CA ASP A 477 46.32 8.77 50.16
C ASP A 477 45.02 8.55 49.40
N SER A 478 44.07 9.47 49.52
CA SER A 478 42.84 9.49 48.73
C SER A 478 42.79 10.68 47.78
N ARG A 479 41.98 10.56 46.73
CA ARG A 479 41.75 11.65 45.77
C ARG A 479 41.08 12.84 46.44
N GLU A 480 40.14 12.58 47.35
CA GLU A 480 39.41 13.61 48.09
C GLU A 480 40.34 14.46 48.96
N LEU A 481 41.31 13.83 49.63
CA LEU A 481 42.29 14.54 50.45
C LEU A 481 43.27 15.35 49.59
N TRP A 482 43.69 14.82 48.44
CA TRP A 482 44.55 15.53 47.49
C TRP A 482 43.85 16.77 46.92
N GLU A 483 42.60 16.63 46.46
CA GLU A 483 41.84 17.77 45.93
C GLU A 483 41.56 18.86 46.98
N LYS A 484 41.42 18.50 48.25
CA LYS A 484 41.11 19.46 49.32
C LYS A 484 42.34 20.22 49.85
N HIS A 485 43.51 19.59 49.83
CA HIS A 485 44.71 20.09 50.52
C HIS A 485 45.90 20.39 49.60
N ARG A 486 45.86 19.98 48.33
CA ARG A 486 46.96 20.17 47.36
C ARG A 486 46.56 20.82 46.04
N ARG A 487 45.28 20.78 45.68
CA ARG A 487 44.68 21.45 44.52
C ARG A 487 43.83 22.61 45.00
#